data_AF-K0KQA2-F1
#
_entry.id   AF-K0KQA2-F1
#
_cell.length_a   1.000
_cell.length_b   1.000
_cell.length_c   1.000
_cell.angle_alpha   90.00
_cell.angle_beta   90.00
_cell.angle_gamma   90.00
#
_symmetry.space_group_name_H-M   'P 1'
#
loop_
_entity.id
_entity.type
_entity.pdbx_description
1 polymer ?
#
loop_
_entity_poly.entity_id
_entity_poly.type
_entity_poly.pdbx_seq_one_letter_code
_entity_poly.pdbx_strand_id
1 'polypeptide(L)'
;MAISTGIPSKDHVTNLKAPKSRKNQENITITTEDNTSTIDKDDTDKLQVQKDTLAPPSNDFVGNLRTSTTSPALGNDFLTAHHIFGDYIRKHEVPRKVFHSSIGFITLYLYTKGVHKEVFPIPFHISFTVIFTLDLIRLRWKYFNYLYCQVVGFLMREKEINSYNGVLWYILGLDVVFSFFPKDICLLSVLLLSWSDTAASTFGRAYGKYTPKIARGKSLAGSIAAFTIGIISSYLVYGYFIPEFPHLNQIGEIFWTPESSYLNLHTMSLLSGFVAALSEGIDLFNWDDNFTIPALSSIFFYIVITIFHK
;
A
#
# COMPACT_ATOMS: atom_id res chain seq x y z
N MET A 1 13.16 -5.93 77.83
CA MET A 1 12.10 -4.90 77.93
C MET A 1 12.63 -3.77 78.81
N ALA A 2 13.22 -2.76 78.18
CA ALA A 2 13.58 -1.42 78.70
C ALA A 2 14.58 -0.80 77.72
N ILE A 3 14.16 0.22 76.96
CA ILE A 3 15.04 1.13 76.24
C ILE A 3 14.56 2.54 76.56
N SER A 4 15.44 3.35 77.16
CA SER A 4 15.29 4.80 77.29
C SER A 4 16.63 5.48 77.04
N THR A 5 16.69 6.19 75.92
CA THR A 5 17.27 7.54 75.69
C THR A 5 18.62 7.96 76.31
N GLY A 6 19.55 8.40 75.45
CA GLY A 6 20.66 9.30 75.84
C GLY A 6 21.75 9.50 74.77
N ILE A 7 21.72 10.65 74.09
CA ILE A 7 22.69 11.28 73.14
C ILE A 7 24.00 11.65 73.90
N PRO A 8 25.26 11.79 73.36
CA PRO A 8 25.64 12.63 72.19
C PRO A 8 26.89 12.30 71.29
N SER A 9 26.84 12.88 70.07
CA SER A 9 27.88 13.69 69.37
C SER A 9 29.09 13.09 68.61
N LYS A 10 29.11 13.46 67.31
CA LYS A 10 30.22 13.89 66.40
C LYS A 10 31.24 12.87 65.88
N ASP A 11 31.16 12.56 64.58
CA ASP A 11 32.01 13.15 63.51
C ASP A 11 31.84 12.37 62.19
N HIS A 12 31.48 13.06 61.09
CA HIS A 12 32.15 12.95 59.78
C HIS A 12 31.43 13.79 58.71
N VAL A 13 32.22 14.67 58.09
CA VAL A 13 31.88 15.58 57.01
C VAL A 13 31.98 14.84 55.66
N THR A 14 30.95 14.94 54.82
CA THR A 14 31.07 14.76 53.36
C THR A 14 30.51 16.02 52.69
N ASN A 15 31.21 16.53 51.68
CA ASN A 15 30.84 17.74 50.96
C ASN A 15 30.75 17.46 49.45
N LEU A 16 29.67 17.95 48.84
CA LEU A 16 29.27 17.84 47.44
C LEU A 16 30.06 18.77 46.50
N LYS A 17 30.19 18.40 45.21
CA LYS A 17 30.03 19.31 44.06
C LYS A 17 30.00 18.56 42.71
N ALA A 18 29.07 18.96 41.83
CA ALA A 18 29.01 18.70 40.38
C ALA A 18 29.44 19.98 39.60
N PRO A 19 29.31 20.16 38.26
CA PRO A 19 29.33 19.28 37.05
C PRO A 19 30.28 19.83 35.92
N LYS A 20 30.38 19.16 34.74
CA LYS A 20 30.23 19.72 33.35
C LYS A 20 30.98 18.92 32.24
N SER A 21 30.34 18.93 31.06
CA SER A 21 30.70 18.31 29.77
C SER A 21 31.80 19.03 28.96
N ARG A 22 32.61 18.30 28.18
CA ARG A 22 33.21 18.81 26.93
C ARG A 22 33.62 17.71 25.93
N LYS A 23 33.55 18.08 24.65
CA LYS A 23 33.73 17.34 23.39
C LYS A 23 35.16 16.81 23.19
N ASN A 24 35.30 15.63 22.57
CA ASN A 24 36.55 15.14 21.98
C ASN A 24 36.66 15.57 20.51
N GLN A 25 37.80 16.18 20.16
CA GLN A 25 38.33 16.33 18.80
C GLN A 25 39.57 15.44 18.71
N GLU A 26 39.65 14.58 17.69
CA GLU A 26 40.86 13.84 17.35
C GLU A 26 41.61 14.60 16.24
N ASN A 27 42.90 14.85 16.49
CA ASN A 27 43.85 15.47 15.57
C ASN A 27 44.58 14.37 14.79
N ILE A 28 44.85 14.63 13.50
CA ILE A 28 45.88 13.93 12.71
C ILE A 28 46.91 14.97 12.27
N THR A 29 48.16 14.76 12.68
CA THR A 29 49.34 15.60 12.41
C THR A 29 50.05 15.10 11.15
N ILE A 30 50.44 16.01 10.25
CA ILE A 30 51.47 15.78 9.23
C ILE A 30 52.43 16.97 9.26
N THR A 31 53.72 16.68 9.48
CA THR A 31 54.84 17.62 9.47
C THR A 31 55.69 17.44 8.22
N THR A 32 56.08 18.54 7.57
CA THR A 32 57.39 18.69 6.91
C THR A 32 57.83 20.16 6.99
N GLU A 33 59.10 20.34 7.32
CA GLU A 33 59.81 21.57 7.65
C GLU A 33 60.27 22.36 6.40
N ASP A 34 60.81 23.56 6.67
CA ASP A 34 61.73 24.37 5.86
C ASP A 34 61.17 25.29 4.76
N ASN A 35 60.87 26.55 5.13
CA ASN A 35 61.70 27.72 4.76
C ASN A 35 61.03 29.05 5.14
N THR A 36 61.81 29.94 5.76
CA THR A 36 61.42 31.31 6.11
C THR A 36 62.17 32.30 5.21
N SER A 37 61.47 33.15 4.44
CA SER A 37 61.95 34.51 4.11
C SER A 37 60.85 35.41 3.51
N THR A 38 60.73 36.54 4.19
CA THR A 38 60.06 37.85 4.01
C THR A 38 59.80 38.50 2.62
N ILE A 39 58.64 39.20 2.59
CA ILE A 39 58.26 40.51 1.98
C ILE A 39 57.95 40.57 0.47
N ASP A 40 56.69 40.89 0.14
CA ASP A 40 56.34 42.20 -0.46
C ASP A 40 54.85 42.55 -0.29
N LYS A 41 54.59 43.87 -0.15
CA LYS A 41 53.29 44.52 -0.03
C LYS A 41 52.89 45.02 -1.41
N ASP A 42 51.65 44.79 -1.86
CA ASP A 42 50.87 45.88 -2.45
C ASP A 42 49.37 45.56 -2.57
N ASP A 43 48.60 46.63 -2.41
CA ASP A 43 47.19 46.86 -2.73
C ASP A 43 46.08 46.11 -1.97
N THR A 44 45.80 46.70 -0.80
CA THR A 44 44.48 47.24 -0.45
C THR A 44 43.49 47.40 -1.61
N ASP A 45 42.29 46.83 -1.49
CA ASP A 45 41.12 47.71 -1.57
C ASP A 45 39.90 47.23 -0.77
N LYS A 46 39.19 48.23 -0.26
CA LYS A 46 38.17 48.14 0.78
C LYS A 46 36.77 47.95 0.19
N LEU A 47 36.02 47.08 0.86
CA LEU A 47 34.63 47.26 1.31
C LEU A 47 33.83 48.48 0.82
N GLN A 48 32.67 48.15 0.27
CA GLN A 48 31.35 48.83 0.32
C GLN A 48 31.07 50.00 -0.64
N VAL A 49 30.14 49.76 -1.59
CA VAL A 49 28.91 50.56 -1.71
C VAL A 49 27.73 49.65 -2.11
N GLN A 50 26.68 49.73 -1.30
CA GLN A 50 25.37 49.09 -1.39
C GLN A 50 24.46 49.80 -2.42
N LYS A 51 23.65 49.06 -3.18
CA LYS A 51 22.33 49.55 -3.61
C LYS A 51 21.38 48.39 -3.90
N ASP A 52 20.36 48.30 -3.06
CA ASP A 52 19.20 47.42 -3.16
C ASP A 52 18.42 47.67 -4.46
N THR A 53 17.97 46.60 -5.11
CA THR A 53 16.70 46.59 -5.84
C THR A 53 16.12 45.17 -5.77
N LEU A 54 14.94 45.05 -5.14
CA LEU A 54 14.19 43.81 -5.00
C LEU A 54 13.64 43.34 -6.36
N ALA A 55 13.85 42.05 -6.67
CA ALA A 55 13.10 41.29 -7.67
C ALA A 55 12.75 39.91 -7.04
N PRO A 56 11.60 39.29 -7.39
CA PRO A 56 11.00 38.21 -6.62
C PRO A 56 11.75 36.88 -6.77
N PRO A 57 11.57 35.90 -5.87
CA PRO A 57 12.25 34.62 -5.97
C PRO A 57 11.77 33.88 -7.23
N SER A 58 12.70 33.53 -8.11
CA SER A 58 12.44 32.55 -9.15
C SER A 58 12.20 31.20 -8.50
N ASN A 59 11.00 30.64 -8.73
CA ASN A 59 10.69 29.26 -8.41
C ASN A 59 11.60 28.32 -9.23
N ASP A 60 12.70 27.87 -8.65
CA ASP A 60 13.49 26.74 -9.15
C ASP A 60 12.71 25.43 -8.91
N PHE A 61 11.64 25.22 -9.68
CA PHE A 61 10.88 23.96 -9.69
C PHE A 61 11.08 23.14 -10.99
N VAL A 62 12.03 23.54 -11.84
CA VAL A 62 12.41 22.73 -13.01
C VAL A 62 13.91 22.52 -12.95
N GLY A 63 14.31 21.37 -12.41
CA GLY A 63 15.70 20.94 -12.42
C GLY A 63 16.23 20.94 -13.86
N ASN A 64 17.39 21.57 -14.04
CA ASN A 64 18.12 21.63 -15.30
C ASN A 64 18.27 20.23 -15.91
N LEU A 65 17.59 20.00 -17.04
CA LEU A 65 17.72 18.80 -17.84
C LEU A 65 19.12 18.78 -18.47
N ARG A 66 20.09 18.17 -17.79
CA ARG A 66 21.40 17.87 -18.38
C ARG A 66 21.18 16.82 -19.46
N THR A 67 21.14 17.24 -20.72
CA THR A 67 21.29 16.37 -21.89
C THR A 67 22.70 15.78 -21.88
N SER A 68 22.86 14.61 -21.26
CA SER A 68 24.06 13.79 -21.42
C SER A 68 23.86 12.89 -22.64
N THR A 69 24.56 13.22 -23.71
CA THR A 69 24.77 12.38 -24.88
C THR A 69 25.65 11.19 -24.51
N THR A 70 25.03 10.12 -24.05
CA THR A 70 25.58 8.76 -24.03
C THR A 70 24.42 7.82 -24.29
N SER A 71 24.60 6.84 -25.18
CA SER A 71 23.58 5.87 -25.61
C SER A 71 22.61 5.48 -24.49
N PRO A 72 21.29 5.44 -24.73
CA PRO A 72 20.34 5.15 -23.68
C PRO A 72 20.61 3.74 -23.16
N ALA A 73 21.19 3.65 -21.98
CA ALA A 73 21.17 2.43 -21.21
C ALA A 73 19.70 2.25 -20.83
N LEU A 74 18.95 1.55 -21.68
CA LEU A 74 17.50 1.37 -21.60
C LEU A 74 17.01 1.07 -20.17
N GLY A 75 17.86 0.41 -19.35
CA GLY A 75 17.66 0.19 -17.92
C GLY A 75 17.39 1.45 -17.09
N ASN A 76 18.14 2.53 -17.29
CA ASN A 76 17.92 3.81 -16.61
C ASN A 76 16.64 4.48 -17.14
N ASP A 77 16.35 4.34 -18.43
CA ASP A 77 15.18 4.96 -19.05
C ASP A 77 13.87 4.35 -18.54
N PHE A 78 13.83 3.05 -18.22
CA PHE A 78 12.65 2.42 -17.59
C PHE A 78 12.31 3.06 -16.25
N LEU A 79 13.32 3.33 -15.42
CA LEU A 79 13.11 4.04 -14.16
C LEU A 79 12.69 5.48 -14.43
N THR A 80 13.35 6.19 -15.35
CA THR A 80 13.00 7.58 -15.70
C THR A 80 11.56 7.72 -16.20
N ALA A 81 11.07 6.76 -16.99
CA ALA A 81 9.66 6.63 -17.39
C ALA A 81 8.72 6.52 -16.18
N HIS A 82 9.13 5.70 -15.22
CA HIS A 82 8.37 5.41 -13.99
C HIS A 82 8.34 6.61 -13.03
N HIS A 83 9.37 7.48 -13.05
CA HIS A 83 9.48 8.67 -12.19
C HIS A 83 8.62 9.87 -12.63
N ILE A 84 7.97 9.82 -13.80
CA ILE A 84 7.14 10.93 -14.31
C ILE A 84 6.00 11.32 -13.33
N PHE A 85 5.56 10.39 -12.47
CA PHE A 85 4.40 10.58 -11.58
C PHE A 85 4.76 11.08 -10.16
N GLY A 86 6.02 11.46 -9.90
CA GLY A 86 6.46 11.99 -8.62
C GLY A 86 6.60 10.92 -7.52
N ASP A 87 7.66 11.02 -6.71
CA ASP A 87 8.05 9.97 -5.77
C ASP A 87 7.00 9.64 -4.70
N TYR A 88 6.18 10.62 -4.29
CA TYR A 88 5.16 10.42 -3.27
C TYR A 88 3.99 9.54 -3.74
N ILE A 89 3.49 9.80 -4.96
CA ILE A 89 2.37 9.09 -5.58
C ILE A 89 2.76 7.64 -5.85
N ARG A 90 3.99 7.42 -6.32
CA ARG A 90 4.58 6.09 -6.54
C ARG A 90 4.78 5.34 -5.22
N LYS A 91 5.43 5.97 -4.23
CA LYS A 91 5.71 5.33 -2.92
C LYS A 91 4.44 4.84 -2.22
N HIS A 92 3.34 5.56 -2.38
CA HIS A 92 2.05 5.19 -1.80
C HIS A 92 1.14 4.42 -2.77
N GLU A 93 1.58 4.12 -3.99
CA GLU A 93 0.81 3.42 -5.03
C GLU A 93 -0.59 4.05 -5.24
N VAL A 94 -0.69 5.38 -5.16
CA VAL A 94 -1.99 6.09 -5.08
C VAL A 94 -2.89 5.81 -6.28
N PRO A 95 -2.43 5.91 -7.55
CA PRO A 95 -3.31 5.71 -8.69
C PRO A 95 -3.87 4.28 -8.74
N ARG A 96 -3.02 3.29 -8.46
CA ARG A 96 -3.42 1.89 -8.33
C ARG A 96 -4.49 1.70 -7.28
N LYS A 97 -4.31 2.25 -6.08
CA LYS A 97 -5.31 2.12 -5.01
C LYS A 97 -6.62 2.84 -5.32
N VAL A 98 -6.56 4.01 -5.95
CA VAL A 98 -7.76 4.73 -6.37
C VAL A 98 -8.53 3.89 -7.37
N PHE A 99 -7.85 3.36 -8.40
CA PHE A 99 -8.46 2.44 -9.36
C PHE A 99 -9.04 1.21 -8.65
N HIS A 100 -8.24 0.54 -7.82
CA HIS A 100 -8.63 -0.66 -7.08
C HIS A 100 -9.84 -0.44 -6.18
N SER A 101 -9.86 0.66 -5.42
CA SER A 101 -10.97 1.05 -4.53
C SER A 101 -12.23 1.49 -5.28
N SER A 102 -12.07 2.08 -6.47
CA SER A 102 -13.21 2.54 -7.29
C SER A 102 -14.10 1.39 -7.75
N ILE A 103 -13.52 0.20 -7.93
CA ILE A 103 -14.23 -0.96 -8.49
C ILE A 103 -15.30 -1.46 -7.53
N GLY A 104 -15.09 -1.36 -6.20
CA GLY A 104 -16.14 -1.65 -5.23
C GLY A 104 -17.36 -0.74 -5.40
N PHE A 105 -17.16 0.57 -5.60
CA PHE A 105 -18.25 1.51 -5.84
C PHE A 105 -18.95 1.25 -7.18
N ILE A 106 -18.19 0.98 -8.25
CA ILE A 106 -18.73 0.65 -9.56
C ILE A 106 -19.57 -0.62 -9.48
N THR A 107 -19.10 -1.64 -8.77
CA THR A 107 -19.81 -2.91 -8.60
C THR A 107 -21.16 -2.71 -7.91
N LEU A 108 -21.19 -1.93 -6.83
CA LEU A 108 -22.45 -1.59 -6.16
C LEU A 108 -23.38 -0.76 -7.06
N TYR A 109 -22.84 0.19 -7.81
CA TYR A 109 -23.62 0.96 -8.77
C TYR A 109 -24.25 0.06 -9.85
N LEU A 110 -23.48 -0.85 -10.44
CA LEU A 110 -23.98 -1.80 -11.43
C LEU A 110 -25.03 -2.73 -10.84
N TYR A 111 -24.87 -3.14 -9.57
CA TYR A 111 -25.91 -3.86 -8.84
C TYR A 111 -27.21 -3.04 -8.76
N THR A 112 -27.17 -1.75 -8.41
CA THR A 112 -28.39 -0.91 -8.39
C THR A 112 -29.05 -0.71 -9.76
N LYS A 113 -28.29 -0.94 -10.84
CA LYS A 113 -28.80 -0.90 -12.22
C LYS A 113 -29.40 -2.23 -12.68
N GLY A 114 -29.39 -3.26 -11.82
CA GLY A 114 -29.92 -4.58 -12.14
C GLY A 114 -29.05 -5.35 -13.14
N VAL A 115 -27.75 -5.05 -13.19
CA VAL A 115 -26.83 -5.80 -14.04
C VAL A 115 -26.61 -7.19 -13.46
N HIS A 116 -26.98 -8.22 -14.21
CA HIS A 116 -26.80 -9.62 -13.84
C HIS A 116 -25.31 -10.01 -13.83
N LYS A 117 -24.90 -10.94 -12.96
CA LYS A 117 -23.49 -11.32 -12.83
C LYS A 117 -22.97 -12.07 -14.07
N GLU A 118 -23.87 -12.70 -14.81
CA GLU A 118 -23.61 -13.54 -15.99
C GLU A 118 -23.01 -12.76 -17.15
N VAL A 119 -23.12 -11.42 -17.13
CA VAL A 119 -22.58 -10.58 -18.20
C VAL A 119 -21.06 -10.35 -18.08
N PHE A 120 -20.46 -10.62 -16.91
CA PHE A 120 -19.07 -10.26 -16.62
C PHE A 120 -18.00 -11.29 -17.03
N PRO A 121 -18.23 -12.62 -16.97
CA PRO A 121 -17.20 -13.62 -17.33
C PRO A 121 -16.63 -13.44 -18.75
N ILE A 122 -17.48 -13.23 -19.77
CA ILE A 122 -17.02 -13.07 -21.16
C ILE A 122 -16.05 -11.87 -21.32
N PRO A 123 -16.41 -10.64 -20.88
CA PRO A 123 -15.47 -9.52 -20.85
C PRO A 123 -14.17 -9.80 -20.07
N PHE A 124 -14.23 -10.53 -18.95
CA PHE A 124 -13.03 -10.86 -18.18
C PHE A 124 -12.12 -11.85 -18.92
N HIS A 125 -12.67 -12.92 -19.52
CA HIS A 125 -11.89 -13.84 -20.36
C HIS A 125 -11.21 -13.13 -21.54
N ILE A 126 -11.94 -12.24 -22.23
CA ILE A 126 -11.41 -11.45 -23.34
C ILE A 126 -10.29 -10.52 -22.84
N SER A 127 -10.55 -9.78 -21.76
CA SER A 127 -9.57 -8.84 -21.18
C SER A 127 -8.32 -9.55 -20.69
N PHE A 128 -8.47 -10.71 -20.03
CA PHE A 128 -7.36 -11.55 -19.60
C PHE A 128 -6.52 -12.01 -20.80
N THR A 129 -7.16 -12.54 -21.84
CA THR A 129 -6.47 -13.02 -23.04
C THR A 129 -5.68 -11.90 -23.73
N VAL A 130 -6.29 -10.71 -23.88
CA VAL A 130 -5.64 -9.55 -24.49
C VAL A 130 -4.45 -9.09 -23.66
N ILE A 131 -4.63 -8.84 -22.36
CA ILE A 131 -3.57 -8.33 -21.48
C ILE A 131 -2.46 -9.38 -21.32
N PHE A 132 -2.81 -10.67 -21.27
CA PHE A 132 -1.82 -11.73 -21.14
C PHE A 132 -0.95 -11.81 -22.38
N THR A 133 -1.55 -11.69 -23.56
CA THR A 133 -0.81 -11.63 -24.82
C THR A 133 0.11 -10.41 -24.88
N LEU A 134 -0.38 -9.23 -24.45
CA LEU A 134 0.45 -8.02 -24.36
C LEU A 134 1.64 -8.21 -23.39
N ASP A 135 1.42 -8.87 -22.26
CA ASP A 135 2.47 -9.20 -21.30
C ASP A 135 3.52 -10.16 -21.88
N LEU A 136 3.10 -11.17 -22.63
CA LEU A 136 4.03 -12.08 -23.33
C LEU A 136 4.89 -11.33 -24.36
N ILE A 137 4.31 -10.37 -25.08
CA ILE A 137 5.04 -9.56 -26.07
C ILE A 137 6.02 -8.61 -25.36
N ARG A 138 5.57 -7.86 -24.35
CA ARG A 138 6.42 -6.88 -23.66
C ARG A 138 7.57 -7.50 -22.90
N LEU A 139 7.38 -8.67 -22.29
CA LEU A 139 8.46 -9.35 -21.55
C LEU A 139 9.53 -9.92 -22.48
N ARG A 140 9.23 -10.09 -23.78
CA ARG A 140 10.20 -10.52 -24.80
C ARG A 140 10.85 -9.35 -25.54
N TRP A 141 10.18 -8.19 -25.62
CA TRP A 141 10.64 -7.05 -26.40
C TRP A 141 10.87 -5.80 -25.55
N LYS A 142 12.15 -5.53 -25.23
CA LYS A 142 12.54 -4.43 -24.33
C LYS A 142 12.05 -3.05 -24.78
N TYR A 143 12.10 -2.74 -26.07
CA TYR A 143 11.61 -1.45 -26.59
C TYR A 143 10.10 -1.30 -26.42
N PHE A 144 9.32 -2.36 -26.71
CA PHE A 144 7.89 -2.34 -26.47
C PHE A 144 7.56 -2.25 -24.98
N ASN A 145 8.31 -2.94 -24.12
CA ASN A 145 8.16 -2.79 -22.66
C ASN A 145 8.38 -1.34 -22.21
N TYR A 146 9.35 -0.64 -22.82
CA TYR A 146 9.63 0.76 -22.49
C TYR A 146 8.44 1.64 -22.86
N LEU A 147 7.93 1.52 -24.09
CA LEU A 147 6.73 2.24 -24.52
C LEU A 147 5.51 1.91 -23.64
N TYR A 148 5.33 0.64 -23.29
CA TYR A 148 4.27 0.18 -22.41
C TYR A 148 4.37 0.85 -21.03
N CYS A 149 5.56 0.85 -20.42
CA CYS A 149 5.80 1.51 -19.14
C CYS A 149 5.57 3.03 -19.18
N GLN A 150 5.77 3.70 -20.32
CA GLN A 150 5.45 5.13 -20.45
C GLN A 150 3.94 5.41 -20.34
N VAL A 151 3.11 4.49 -20.83
CA VAL A 151 1.65 4.67 -20.86
C VAL A 151 0.98 4.16 -19.59
N VAL A 152 1.34 2.95 -19.13
CA VAL A 152 0.67 2.29 -18.00
C VAL A 152 1.51 2.25 -16.72
N GLY A 153 2.74 2.78 -16.74
CA GLY A 153 3.67 2.71 -15.61
C GLY A 153 3.15 3.36 -14.33
N PHE A 154 2.25 4.35 -14.43
CA PHE A 154 1.62 4.99 -13.27
C PHE A 154 0.74 4.04 -12.44
N LEU A 155 0.27 2.95 -13.06
CA LEU A 155 -0.53 1.91 -12.40
C LEU A 155 0.34 0.72 -11.93
N MET A 156 1.51 0.53 -12.53
CA MET A 156 2.38 -0.63 -12.32
C MET A 156 3.36 -0.43 -11.15
N ARG A 157 3.65 -1.52 -10.43
CA ARG A 157 4.75 -1.58 -9.46
C ARG A 157 6.10 -1.75 -10.17
N GLU A 158 7.18 -1.31 -9.54
CA GLU A 158 8.54 -1.47 -10.10
C GLU A 158 8.90 -2.92 -10.42
N LYS A 159 8.49 -3.86 -9.55
CA LYS A 159 8.69 -5.31 -9.80
C LYS A 159 8.00 -5.80 -11.07
N GLU A 160 6.92 -5.15 -11.51
CA GLU A 160 6.09 -5.53 -12.67
C GLU A 160 6.71 -5.05 -14.00
N ILE A 161 7.78 -4.25 -13.96
CA ILE A 161 8.53 -3.87 -15.17
C ILE A 161 9.12 -5.12 -15.86
N ASN A 162 9.61 -6.08 -15.07
CA ASN A 162 10.23 -7.31 -15.57
C ASN A 162 9.48 -8.59 -15.16
N SER A 163 8.23 -8.46 -14.70
CA SER A 163 7.36 -9.60 -14.36
C SER A 163 5.94 -9.33 -14.83
N TYR A 164 5.04 -10.30 -14.69
CA TYR A 164 3.64 -10.16 -15.10
C TYR A 164 2.94 -9.02 -14.34
N ASN A 165 2.05 -8.30 -15.04
CA ASN A 165 1.32 -7.15 -14.52
C ASN A 165 0.30 -7.60 -13.46
N GLY A 166 0.20 -6.85 -12.36
CA GLY A 166 -0.79 -7.11 -11.30
C GLY A 166 -2.25 -7.11 -11.79
N VAL A 167 -2.55 -6.41 -12.89
CA VAL A 167 -3.88 -6.40 -13.52
C VAL A 167 -4.28 -7.79 -14.05
N LEU A 168 -3.32 -8.63 -14.47
CA LEU A 168 -3.63 -10.01 -14.89
C LEU A 168 -4.20 -10.83 -13.74
N TRP A 169 -3.55 -10.77 -12.58
CA TRP A 169 -4.01 -11.44 -11.37
C TRP A 169 -5.37 -10.93 -10.92
N TYR A 170 -5.59 -9.62 -11.05
CA TYR A 170 -6.87 -8.98 -10.73
C TYR A 170 -8.01 -9.51 -11.60
N ILE A 171 -7.84 -9.49 -12.92
CA ILE A 171 -8.87 -9.96 -13.87
C ILE A 171 -9.11 -11.45 -13.68
N LEU A 172 -8.05 -12.24 -13.49
CA LEU A 172 -8.19 -13.68 -13.23
C LEU A 172 -8.98 -13.96 -11.93
N GLY A 173 -8.76 -13.16 -10.89
CA GLY A 173 -9.50 -13.26 -9.64
C GLY A 173 -10.99 -12.98 -9.85
N LEU A 174 -11.32 -11.86 -10.53
CA LEU A 174 -12.70 -11.54 -10.88
C LEU A 174 -13.34 -12.60 -11.77
N ASP A 175 -12.60 -13.10 -12.76
CA ASP A 175 -13.07 -14.11 -13.70
C ASP A 175 -13.51 -15.39 -12.97
N VAL A 176 -12.67 -15.91 -12.08
CA VAL A 176 -12.99 -17.07 -11.23
C VAL A 176 -14.20 -16.77 -10.34
N VAL A 177 -14.23 -15.61 -9.69
CA VAL A 177 -15.34 -15.27 -8.78
C VAL A 177 -16.68 -15.23 -9.52
N PHE A 178 -16.77 -14.47 -10.61
CA PHE A 178 -18.02 -14.30 -11.35
C PHE A 178 -18.45 -15.54 -12.12
N SER A 179 -17.51 -16.42 -12.49
CA SER A 179 -17.83 -17.66 -13.20
C SER A 179 -18.40 -18.74 -12.30
N PHE A 180 -17.90 -18.86 -11.06
CA PHE A 180 -18.19 -20.02 -10.21
C PHE A 180 -19.06 -19.75 -9.00
N PHE A 181 -19.20 -18.48 -8.56
CA PHE A 181 -19.86 -18.18 -7.29
C PHE A 181 -21.22 -17.49 -7.47
N PRO A 182 -22.12 -17.64 -6.48
CA PRO A 182 -23.38 -16.89 -6.39
C PRO A 182 -23.17 -15.38 -6.33
N LYS A 183 -24.25 -14.64 -6.63
CA LYS A 183 -24.22 -13.18 -6.83
C LYS A 183 -23.78 -12.41 -5.60
N ASP A 184 -24.31 -12.73 -4.44
CA ASP A 184 -23.95 -12.12 -3.16
C ASP A 184 -22.48 -12.36 -2.78
N ILE A 185 -21.98 -13.58 -2.99
CA ILE A 185 -20.56 -13.91 -2.78
C ILE A 185 -19.67 -13.13 -3.74
N CYS A 186 -20.09 -12.96 -5.00
CA CYS A 186 -19.36 -12.13 -5.97
C CYS A 186 -19.26 -10.67 -5.48
N LEU A 187 -20.39 -10.07 -5.10
CA LEU A 187 -20.43 -8.70 -4.59
C LEU A 187 -19.51 -8.53 -3.38
N LEU A 188 -19.64 -9.41 -2.40
CA LEU A 188 -18.85 -9.31 -1.17
C LEU A 188 -17.35 -9.49 -1.44
N SER A 189 -16.96 -10.48 -2.25
CA SER A 189 -15.54 -10.73 -2.56
C SER A 189 -14.91 -9.60 -3.35
N VAL A 190 -15.66 -8.94 -4.25
CA VAL A 190 -15.17 -7.72 -4.94
C VAL A 190 -14.98 -6.57 -3.96
N LEU A 191 -15.89 -6.39 -2.99
CA LEU A 191 -15.72 -5.36 -1.95
C LEU A 191 -14.51 -5.66 -1.04
N LEU A 192 -14.27 -6.92 -0.68
CA LEU A 192 -13.09 -7.30 0.10
C LEU A 192 -11.80 -7.05 -0.68
N LEU A 193 -11.76 -7.47 -1.94
CA LEU A 193 -10.64 -7.16 -2.82
C LEU A 193 -10.43 -5.66 -2.92
N SER A 194 -11.47 -4.87 -3.20
CA SER A 194 -11.38 -3.43 -3.43
C SER A 194 -11.03 -2.63 -2.17
N TRP A 195 -11.83 -2.78 -1.11
CA TRP A 195 -11.76 -1.92 0.07
C TRP A 195 -10.93 -2.54 1.20
N SER A 196 -11.07 -3.84 1.48
CA SER A 196 -10.29 -4.47 2.55
C SER A 196 -8.81 -4.53 2.21
N ASP A 197 -8.42 -4.87 0.97
CA ASP A 197 -7.01 -4.85 0.54
C ASP A 197 -6.42 -3.42 0.57
N THR A 198 -7.18 -2.43 0.06
CA THR A 198 -6.71 -1.04 0.10
C THR A 198 -6.53 -0.55 1.54
N ALA A 199 -7.45 -0.89 2.44
CA ALA A 199 -7.34 -0.56 3.85
C ALA A 199 -6.15 -1.29 4.50
N ALA A 200 -6.03 -2.60 4.30
CA ALA A 200 -4.94 -3.40 4.86
C ALA A 200 -3.57 -2.86 4.45
N SER A 201 -3.39 -2.58 3.17
CA SER A 201 -2.13 -2.06 2.66
C SER A 201 -1.88 -0.60 3.09
N THR A 202 -2.93 0.21 3.28
CA THR A 202 -2.80 1.61 3.72
C THR A 202 -2.45 1.71 5.20
N PHE A 203 -3.22 1.05 6.07
CA PHE A 203 -2.96 1.00 7.50
C PHE A 203 -1.74 0.15 7.84
N GLY A 204 -1.46 -0.91 7.07
CA GLY A 204 -0.25 -1.71 7.22
C GLY A 204 1.04 -0.93 6.92
N ARG A 205 1.05 -0.06 5.91
CA ARG A 205 2.21 0.83 5.66
C ARG A 205 2.32 1.96 6.68
N ALA A 206 1.19 2.55 7.09
CA ALA A 206 1.18 3.66 8.03
C ALA A 206 1.56 3.23 9.47
N TYR A 207 0.98 2.13 9.95
CA TYR A 207 1.04 1.70 11.35
C TYR A 207 1.65 0.33 11.56
N GLY A 208 1.92 -0.45 10.51
CA GLY A 208 2.41 -1.82 10.64
C GLY A 208 3.77 -1.94 11.36
N LYS A 209 4.58 -0.88 11.38
CA LYS A 209 5.82 -0.81 12.16
C LYS A 209 5.60 -0.80 13.69
N TYR A 210 4.41 -0.44 14.15
CA TYR A 210 4.04 -0.40 15.57
C TYR A 210 3.30 -1.67 16.02
N THR A 211 3.06 -2.62 15.12
CA THR A 211 2.29 -3.82 15.41
C THR A 211 3.07 -5.09 15.03
N PRO A 212 2.77 -6.26 15.64
CA PRO A 212 3.37 -7.52 15.23
C PRO A 212 3.15 -7.82 13.75
N LYS A 213 4.10 -8.52 13.13
CA LYS A 213 3.94 -9.08 11.79
C LYS A 213 3.16 -10.38 11.89
N ILE A 214 2.15 -10.54 11.04
CA ILE A 214 1.32 -11.76 10.99
C ILE A 214 1.87 -12.73 9.94
N ALA A 215 2.36 -12.20 8.83
CA ALA A 215 3.02 -12.96 7.77
C ALA A 215 4.12 -12.11 7.13
N ARG A 216 4.81 -12.66 6.12
CA ARG A 216 5.88 -11.95 5.43
C ARG A 216 5.32 -10.72 4.70
N GLY A 217 5.67 -9.53 5.20
CA GLY A 217 5.18 -8.26 4.64
C GLY A 217 3.78 -7.86 5.08
N LYS A 218 3.13 -8.63 5.97
CA LYS A 218 1.77 -8.38 6.48
C LYS A 218 1.83 -8.06 7.97
N SER A 219 1.00 -7.12 8.42
CA SER A 219 1.04 -6.58 9.79
C SER A 219 -0.32 -6.67 10.46
N LEU A 220 -0.34 -6.77 11.79
CA LEU A 220 -1.58 -6.78 12.57
C LEU A 220 -2.42 -5.51 12.35
N ALA A 221 -1.80 -4.34 12.19
CA ALA A 221 -2.51 -3.13 11.80
C ALA A 221 -3.28 -3.29 10.48
N GLY A 222 -2.65 -3.91 9.47
CA GLY A 222 -3.28 -4.19 8.18
C GLY A 222 -4.45 -5.17 8.31
N SER A 223 -4.25 -6.28 9.02
CA SER A 223 -5.30 -7.29 9.16
C SER A 223 -6.49 -6.81 10.01
N ILE A 224 -6.27 -5.95 11.01
CA ILE A 224 -7.38 -5.29 11.75
C ILE A 224 -8.17 -4.35 10.83
N ALA A 225 -7.49 -3.63 9.93
CA ALA A 225 -8.15 -2.79 8.95
C ALA A 225 -8.97 -3.64 7.96
N ALA A 226 -8.41 -4.73 7.44
CA ALA A 226 -9.11 -5.69 6.58
C ALA A 226 -10.35 -6.27 7.28
N PHE A 227 -10.21 -6.67 8.55
CA PHE A 227 -11.29 -7.19 9.38
C PHE A 227 -12.44 -6.19 9.53
N THR A 228 -12.11 -4.95 9.87
CA THR A 228 -13.11 -3.89 10.07
C THR A 228 -13.86 -3.57 8.78
N ILE A 229 -13.15 -3.42 7.67
CA ILE A 229 -13.77 -3.17 6.36
C ILE A 229 -14.55 -4.39 5.86
N GLY A 230 -14.13 -5.61 6.21
CA GLY A 230 -14.87 -6.84 5.91
C GLY A 230 -16.23 -6.91 6.61
N ILE A 231 -16.30 -6.49 7.88
CA ILE A 231 -17.56 -6.34 8.63
C ILE A 231 -18.46 -5.31 7.96
N ILE A 232 -17.92 -4.12 7.65
CA ILE A 232 -18.67 -3.03 7.03
C ILE A 232 -19.21 -3.45 5.66
N SER A 233 -18.38 -4.12 4.84
CA SER A 233 -18.77 -4.59 3.50
C SER A 233 -19.90 -5.63 3.58
N SER A 234 -19.85 -6.53 4.57
CA SER A 234 -20.93 -7.51 4.79
C SER A 234 -22.23 -6.85 5.22
N TYR A 235 -22.20 -5.90 6.17
CA TYR A 235 -23.41 -5.13 6.52
C TYR A 235 -23.94 -4.34 5.35
N LEU A 236 -23.06 -3.79 4.52
CA LEU A 236 -23.47 -3.04 3.34
C LEU A 236 -24.19 -3.96 2.34
N VAL A 237 -23.62 -5.12 2.01
CA VAL A 237 -24.22 -6.06 1.05
C VAL A 237 -25.49 -6.69 1.61
N TYR A 238 -25.39 -7.37 2.75
CA TYR A 238 -26.48 -8.19 3.30
C TYR A 238 -27.48 -7.42 4.16
N GLY A 239 -27.06 -6.32 4.78
CA GLY A 239 -27.92 -5.50 5.63
C GLY A 239 -28.61 -4.34 4.89
N TYR A 240 -28.06 -3.90 3.76
CA TYR A 240 -28.60 -2.76 3.00
C TYR A 240 -28.92 -3.10 1.55
N PHE A 241 -27.93 -3.44 0.71
CA PHE A 241 -28.17 -3.59 -0.75
C PHE A 241 -29.08 -4.77 -1.13
N ILE A 242 -28.93 -5.93 -0.51
CA ILE A 242 -29.79 -7.08 -0.82
C ILE A 242 -31.25 -6.84 -0.37
N PRO A 243 -31.50 -6.38 0.88
CA PRO A 243 -32.86 -6.08 1.33
C PRO A 243 -33.53 -4.88 0.67
N GLU A 244 -32.78 -3.83 0.31
CA GLU A 244 -33.32 -2.61 -0.31
C GLU A 244 -33.75 -2.82 -1.77
N PHE A 245 -33.08 -3.73 -2.49
CA PHE A 245 -33.32 -4.01 -3.90
C PHE A 245 -33.78 -5.45 -4.17
N PRO A 246 -34.88 -5.94 -3.54
CA PRO A 246 -35.30 -7.33 -3.67
C PRO A 246 -35.73 -7.68 -5.10
N HIS A 247 -36.28 -6.69 -5.84
CA HIS A 247 -36.71 -6.85 -7.24
C HIS A 247 -35.56 -7.11 -8.22
N LEU A 248 -34.31 -6.86 -7.80
CA LEU A 248 -33.12 -7.12 -8.63
C LEU A 248 -32.57 -8.53 -8.42
N ASN A 249 -33.11 -9.31 -7.48
CA ASN A 249 -32.61 -10.62 -7.09
C ASN A 249 -33.60 -11.70 -7.51
N GLN A 250 -33.18 -12.58 -8.42
CA GLN A 250 -34.00 -13.72 -8.81
C GLN A 250 -33.99 -14.79 -7.71
N ILE A 251 -35.00 -15.67 -7.72
CA ILE A 251 -35.11 -16.76 -6.76
C ILE A 251 -33.86 -17.65 -6.85
N GLY A 252 -33.13 -17.79 -5.75
CA GLY A 252 -31.91 -18.59 -5.67
C GLY A 252 -30.62 -17.90 -6.13
N GLU A 253 -30.66 -16.62 -6.56
CA GLU A 253 -29.43 -15.87 -6.89
C GLU A 253 -28.59 -15.51 -5.66
N ILE A 254 -29.26 -15.25 -4.56
CA ILE A 254 -28.65 -14.91 -3.26
C ILE A 254 -28.49 -16.19 -2.47
N PHE A 255 -27.25 -16.51 -2.13
CA PHE A 255 -26.91 -17.77 -1.49
C PHE A 255 -27.11 -17.75 0.01
N TRP A 256 -26.86 -16.60 0.65
CA TRP A 256 -27.10 -16.40 2.07
C TRP A 256 -28.28 -15.47 2.32
N THR A 257 -29.24 -15.93 3.12
CA THR A 257 -30.26 -15.07 3.75
C THR A 257 -30.43 -15.46 5.23
N PRO A 258 -30.91 -14.54 6.09
CA PRO A 258 -31.18 -14.87 7.50
C PRO A 258 -32.16 -16.03 7.69
N GLU A 259 -33.08 -16.22 6.75
CA GLU A 259 -34.08 -17.29 6.77
C GLU A 259 -33.46 -18.63 6.39
N SER A 260 -32.63 -18.65 5.34
CA SER A 260 -32.00 -19.85 4.79
C SER A 260 -30.78 -20.36 5.57
N SER A 261 -30.21 -19.55 6.47
CA SER A 261 -29.01 -19.89 7.22
C SER A 261 -29.21 -19.90 8.74
N TYR A 262 -28.46 -20.74 9.45
CA TYR A 262 -28.31 -20.67 10.90
C TYR A 262 -27.49 -19.45 11.36
N LEU A 263 -26.73 -18.84 10.45
CA LEU A 263 -25.98 -17.62 10.72
C LEU A 263 -26.92 -16.41 10.61
N ASN A 264 -26.99 -15.61 11.67
CA ASN A 264 -27.63 -14.30 11.60
C ASN A 264 -26.68 -13.26 10.96
N LEU A 265 -27.21 -12.09 10.60
CA LEU A 265 -26.45 -11.02 9.95
C LEU A 265 -25.20 -10.61 10.73
N HIS A 266 -25.28 -10.51 12.06
CA HIS A 266 -24.14 -10.11 12.88
C HIS A 266 -23.03 -11.14 12.87
N THR A 267 -23.38 -12.43 12.97
CA THR A 267 -22.43 -13.53 12.88
C THR A 267 -21.82 -13.64 11.49
N MET A 268 -22.60 -13.44 10.43
CA MET A 268 -22.12 -13.41 9.05
C MET A 268 -21.16 -12.24 8.80
N SER A 269 -21.47 -11.06 9.32
CA SER A 269 -20.59 -9.89 9.22
C SER A 269 -19.29 -10.06 10.00
N LEU A 270 -19.35 -10.63 11.21
CA LEU A 270 -18.15 -10.94 11.99
C LEU A 270 -17.26 -11.95 11.25
N LEU A 271 -17.86 -13.01 10.70
CA LEU A 271 -17.19 -13.98 9.85
C LEU A 271 -16.54 -13.31 8.63
N SER A 272 -17.24 -12.40 7.96
CA SER A 272 -16.70 -11.64 6.83
C SER A 272 -15.44 -10.87 7.20
N GLY A 273 -15.40 -10.25 8.39
CA GLY A 273 -14.18 -9.65 8.91
C GLY A 273 -13.03 -10.65 9.04
N PHE A 274 -13.28 -11.82 9.61
CA PHE A 274 -12.26 -12.87 9.71
C PHE A 274 -11.81 -13.37 8.34
N VAL A 275 -12.74 -13.62 7.41
CA VAL A 275 -12.43 -14.03 6.04
C VAL A 275 -11.57 -13.00 5.33
N ALA A 276 -11.87 -11.70 5.49
CA ALA A 276 -11.08 -10.62 4.92
C ALA A 276 -9.65 -10.59 5.47
N ALA A 277 -9.49 -10.67 6.79
CA ALA A 277 -8.18 -10.67 7.45
C ALA A 277 -7.37 -11.94 7.13
N LEU A 278 -8.02 -13.10 7.07
CA LEU A 278 -7.38 -14.36 6.71
C LEU A 278 -6.93 -14.35 5.25
N SER A 279 -7.80 -13.93 4.32
CA SER A 279 -7.48 -13.89 2.89
C SER A 279 -6.36 -12.89 2.59
N GLU A 280 -6.24 -11.81 3.37
CA GLU A 280 -5.10 -10.87 3.30
C GLU A 280 -3.80 -11.46 3.88
N GLY A 281 -3.90 -12.23 4.97
CA GLY A 281 -2.75 -12.80 5.67
C GLY A 281 -2.17 -14.08 5.04
N ILE A 282 -2.94 -14.78 4.20
CA ILE A 282 -2.49 -16.00 3.51
C ILE A 282 -1.69 -15.62 2.26
N ASP A 283 -0.42 -16.01 2.25
CA ASP A 283 0.44 -15.96 1.06
C ASP A 283 0.47 -17.35 0.39
N LEU A 284 -0.34 -17.54 -0.65
CA LEU A 284 -0.39 -18.78 -1.43
C LEU A 284 0.64 -18.73 -2.55
N PHE A 285 1.68 -19.55 -2.49
CA PHE A 285 2.63 -19.75 -3.59
C PHE A 285 3.27 -18.46 -4.14
N ASN A 286 3.36 -17.38 -3.34
CA ASN A 286 3.75 -16.02 -3.78
C ASN A 286 2.85 -15.46 -4.92
N TRP A 287 1.60 -15.89 -5.00
CA TRP A 287 0.61 -15.32 -5.92
C TRP A 287 0.21 -13.91 -5.47
N ASP A 288 -0.23 -13.09 -6.42
CA ASP A 288 -0.60 -11.71 -6.12
C ASP A 288 -1.93 -11.65 -5.35
N ASP A 289 -1.99 -10.76 -4.35
CA ASP A 289 -3.17 -10.51 -3.52
C ASP A 289 -4.41 -10.18 -4.35
N ASN A 290 -4.21 -9.59 -5.54
CA ASN A 290 -5.27 -9.28 -6.49
C ASN A 290 -6.06 -10.53 -6.95
N PHE A 291 -5.44 -11.72 -6.92
CA PHE A 291 -6.10 -12.99 -7.22
C PHE A 291 -6.50 -13.74 -5.94
N THR A 292 -5.58 -13.84 -4.98
CA THR A 292 -5.76 -14.72 -3.82
C THR A 292 -6.91 -14.24 -2.92
N ILE A 293 -7.04 -12.93 -2.69
CA ILE A 293 -8.09 -12.38 -1.84
C ILE A 293 -9.49 -12.77 -2.33
N PRO A 294 -9.92 -12.39 -3.56
CA PRO A 294 -11.27 -12.67 -4.03
C PRO A 294 -11.53 -14.17 -4.20
N ALA A 295 -10.53 -14.95 -4.63
CA ALA A 295 -10.67 -16.40 -4.79
C ALA A 295 -10.87 -17.10 -3.44
N LEU A 296 -9.99 -16.81 -2.46
CA LEU A 296 -10.08 -17.40 -1.12
C LEU A 296 -11.36 -16.95 -0.42
N SER A 297 -11.69 -15.66 -0.44
CA SER A 297 -12.89 -15.16 0.23
C SER A 297 -14.14 -15.83 -0.35
N SER A 298 -14.23 -15.98 -1.67
CA SER A 298 -15.36 -16.64 -2.31
C SER A 298 -15.50 -18.11 -1.92
N ILE A 299 -14.39 -18.86 -1.91
CA ILE A 299 -14.36 -20.26 -1.47
C ILE A 299 -14.79 -20.37 -0.01
N PHE A 300 -14.23 -19.54 0.88
CA PHE A 300 -14.57 -19.55 2.30
C PHE A 300 -16.04 -19.23 2.53
N PHE A 301 -16.58 -18.17 1.93
CA PHE A 301 -18.00 -17.84 2.07
C PHE A 301 -18.89 -18.95 1.52
N TYR A 302 -18.57 -19.50 0.36
CA TYR A 302 -19.36 -20.57 -0.24
C TYR A 302 -19.42 -21.79 0.68
N ILE A 303 -18.28 -22.23 1.19
CA ILE A 303 -18.20 -23.36 2.12
C ILE A 303 -18.99 -23.07 3.40
N VAL A 304 -18.78 -21.91 4.03
CA VAL A 304 -19.44 -21.59 5.30
C VAL A 304 -20.94 -21.45 5.14
N ILE A 305 -21.42 -20.74 4.11
CA ILE A 305 -22.86 -20.60 3.87
C ILE A 305 -23.49 -21.97 3.59
N THR A 306 -22.80 -22.85 2.84
CA THR A 306 -23.27 -24.22 2.57
C THR A 306 -23.38 -25.04 3.86
N ILE A 307 -22.36 -25.00 4.73
CA ILE A 307 -22.35 -25.77 5.99
C ILE A 307 -23.46 -25.32 6.94
N PHE A 308 -23.77 -24.02 6.95
CA PHE A 308 -24.77 -23.43 7.83
C PHE A 308 -26.13 -23.20 7.13
N HIS A 309 -26.39 -23.87 6.02
CA HIS A 309 -27.70 -23.85 5.36
C HIS A 309 -28.70 -24.68 6.19
N LYS A 310 -29.96 -24.23 6.26
CA LYS A 310 -31.04 -24.90 7.00
C LYS A 310 -31.76 -25.98 6.19
#